data_AF-A0A9W6NUA1-F1
#
_entry.id   AF-A0A9W6NUA1-F1
#
_cell.length_a   1.000
_cell.length_b   1.000
_cell.length_c   1.000
_cell.angle_alpha   90.00
_cell.angle_beta   90.00
_cell.angle_gamma   90.00
#
_symmetry.space_group_name_H-M   'P 1'
#
loop_
_entity.id
_entity.type
_entity.pdbx_description
1 polymer ?
#
loop_
_entity_poly.entity_id
_entity_poly.type
_entity_poly.pdbx_seq_one_letter_code
_entity_poly.pdbx_strand_id
1 'polypeptide(L)'
;MLDPAQVDLGELADALDDRTPEVQWWIDPRTGRIVSTVPEIYSGEPDDSEELQEQGWVAIEQTGSREGYQDMADFTAGVQHRRAAELLDRALNGRGAFRRFKNTLFEFPEVRDQWFRFRDARARRRALDWLADAGLVDPEAAEQAAAGYPDPAPENEDLPAAVAAELATHYGDRLHQVLLVGPWASGEGSVESELDLLLVLDDLESPWGELRAVESVLWRHTERSGITVCAYPVTQAQLSRPEEPWLVRARAEAVRLR
;
A
#
# COMPACT_ATOMS: atom_id res chain seq x y z
N MET A 1 -29.77 -6.36 -14.45
CA MET A 1 -28.64 -6.05 -13.56
C MET A 1 -27.44 -5.82 -14.45
N LEU A 2 -26.64 -4.81 -14.11
CA LEU A 2 -25.36 -4.52 -14.73
C LEU A 2 -24.38 -5.67 -14.48
N ASP A 3 -23.45 -5.85 -15.41
CA ASP A 3 -22.23 -6.60 -15.15
C ASP A 3 -21.26 -5.64 -14.41
N PRO A 4 -20.69 -6.02 -13.25
CA PRO A 4 -19.70 -5.20 -12.55
C PRO A 4 -18.53 -4.73 -13.44
N ALA A 5 -18.16 -5.50 -14.47
CA ALA A 5 -17.10 -5.13 -15.40
C ALA A 5 -17.44 -3.95 -16.34
N GLN A 6 -18.72 -3.55 -16.41
CA GLN A 6 -19.16 -2.40 -17.20
C GLN A 6 -19.08 -1.06 -16.44
N VAL A 7 -18.85 -1.12 -15.13
CA VAL A 7 -18.77 0.07 -14.27
C VAL A 7 -17.30 0.40 -14.04
N ASP A 8 -16.93 1.67 -14.20
CA ASP A 8 -15.63 2.14 -13.71
C ASP A 8 -15.67 2.23 -12.19
N LEU A 9 -15.17 1.18 -11.53
CA LEU A 9 -15.12 1.09 -10.07
C LEU A 9 -14.21 2.16 -9.43
N GLY A 10 -13.26 2.71 -10.19
CA GLY A 10 -12.43 3.82 -9.72
C GLY A 10 -13.22 5.12 -9.68
N GLU A 11 -13.93 5.44 -10.77
CA GLU A 11 -14.81 6.61 -10.84
C GLU A 11 -15.95 6.52 -9.82
N LEU A 12 -16.53 5.33 -9.62
CA LEU A 12 -17.56 5.12 -8.60
C LEU A 12 -17.00 5.29 -7.18
N ALA A 13 -15.81 4.77 -6.92
CA ALA A 13 -15.14 4.96 -5.63
C ALA A 13 -14.87 6.44 -5.35
N ASP A 14 -14.45 7.20 -6.35
CA ASP A 14 -14.24 8.65 -6.23
C ASP A 14 -15.56 9.38 -5.97
N ALA A 15 -16.64 9.03 -6.67
CA ALA A 15 -17.98 9.59 -6.45
C ALA A 15 -18.52 9.28 -5.04
N LEU A 16 -18.30 8.06 -4.53
CA LEU A 16 -18.67 7.65 -3.17
C LEU A 16 -17.88 8.39 -2.08
N ASP A 17 -16.62 8.73 -2.35
CA ASP A 17 -15.74 9.43 -1.42
C ASP A 17 -15.78 10.97 -1.56
N ASP A 18 -16.37 11.50 -2.65
CA ASP A 18 -16.45 12.94 -2.90
C ASP A 18 -17.37 13.61 -1.89
N ARG A 19 -16.85 14.64 -1.22
CA ARG A 19 -17.56 15.46 -0.24
C ARG A 19 -17.54 16.92 -0.60
N THR A 20 -17.29 17.23 -1.87
CA THR A 20 -17.39 18.58 -2.39
C THR A 20 -18.83 19.04 -2.11
N PRO A 21 -19.00 20.12 -1.33
CA PRO A 21 -20.33 20.64 -1.08
C PRO A 21 -21.02 20.96 -2.41
N GLU A 22 -22.35 20.85 -2.44
CA GLU A 22 -23.16 21.11 -3.63
C GLU A 22 -22.99 20.16 -4.83
N VAL A 23 -22.02 19.25 -4.83
CA VAL A 23 -21.87 18.22 -5.88
C VAL A 23 -22.74 17.03 -5.56
N GLN A 24 -23.57 16.60 -6.52
CA GLN A 24 -24.33 15.36 -6.47
C GLN A 24 -23.87 14.42 -7.58
N TRP A 25 -23.66 13.15 -7.26
CA TRP A 25 -23.23 12.12 -8.21
C TRP A 25 -24.39 11.19 -8.57
N TRP A 26 -24.36 10.69 -9.81
CA TRP A 26 -25.40 9.85 -10.40
C TRP A 26 -24.77 8.73 -11.24
N ILE A 27 -25.42 7.57 -11.27
CA ILE A 27 -25.07 6.45 -12.16
C ILE A 27 -26.26 6.02 -13.02
N ASP A 28 -26.02 5.76 -14.31
CA ASP A 28 -27.01 5.18 -15.21
C ASP A 28 -27.09 3.66 -14.98
N PRO A 29 -28.22 3.13 -14.46
CA PRO A 29 -28.37 1.70 -14.17
C PRO A 29 -28.34 0.81 -15.42
N ARG A 30 -28.37 1.37 -16.62
CA ARG A 30 -28.34 0.61 -17.89
C ARG A 30 -26.95 0.50 -18.49
N THR A 31 -26.09 1.49 -18.24
CA THR A 31 -24.78 1.62 -18.89
C THR A 31 -23.61 1.61 -17.92
N GLY A 32 -23.85 1.86 -16.63
CA GLY A 32 -22.79 2.03 -15.63
C GLY A 32 -22.09 3.38 -15.69
N ARG A 33 -22.55 4.31 -16.55
CA ARG A 33 -21.97 5.65 -16.70
C ARG A 33 -22.22 6.50 -15.46
N ILE A 34 -21.20 7.20 -15.00
CA ILE A 34 -21.26 8.09 -13.84
C ILE A 34 -21.17 9.55 -14.31
N VAL A 35 -21.95 10.41 -13.68
CA VAL A 35 -21.92 11.87 -13.92
C VAL A 35 -22.11 12.62 -12.61
N SER A 36 -21.65 13.86 -12.56
CA SER A 36 -21.93 14.79 -11.45
C SER A 36 -22.78 15.96 -11.93
N THR A 37 -23.62 16.45 -11.02
CA THR A 37 -24.40 17.68 -11.18
C THR A 37 -24.06 18.65 -10.07
N VAL A 38 -24.17 19.93 -10.37
CA VAL A 38 -23.96 21.04 -9.43
C VAL A 38 -25.07 22.05 -9.68
N PRO A 39 -25.75 22.57 -8.64
CA PRO A 39 -26.84 23.52 -8.83
C PRO A 39 -26.39 24.74 -9.62
N GLU A 40 -27.27 25.24 -10.49
CA GLU A 40 -27.00 26.37 -11.39
C GLU A 40 -26.46 27.61 -10.66
N ILE A 41 -26.89 27.82 -9.42
CA ILE A 41 -26.44 28.97 -8.61
C ILE A 41 -24.92 28.94 -8.32
N TYR A 42 -24.29 27.77 -8.39
CA TYR A 42 -22.86 27.57 -8.14
C TYR A 42 -22.06 27.34 -9.42
N SER A 43 -22.62 26.62 -10.40
CA SER A 43 -21.94 26.27 -11.66
C SER A 43 -22.15 27.31 -12.78
N GLY A 44 -23.28 28.01 -12.77
CA GLY A 44 -23.76 28.82 -13.90
C GLY A 44 -24.28 28.01 -15.09
N GLU A 45 -24.32 26.68 -14.97
CA GLU A 45 -24.85 25.74 -15.95
C GLU A 45 -26.19 25.17 -15.45
N PRO A 46 -27.12 24.76 -16.33
CA PRO A 46 -28.39 24.15 -15.92
C PRO A 46 -28.18 22.95 -14.98
N ASP A 47 -29.01 22.87 -13.94
CA ASP A 47 -29.02 21.73 -13.02
C ASP A 47 -29.85 20.58 -13.62
N ASP A 48 -29.16 19.59 -14.18
CA ASP A 48 -29.78 18.43 -14.83
C ASP A 48 -30.27 17.36 -13.83
N SER A 49 -30.20 17.59 -12.51
CA SER A 49 -30.54 16.58 -11.50
C SER A 49 -31.98 16.07 -11.60
N GLU A 50 -32.95 16.94 -11.87
CA GLU A 50 -34.35 16.55 -12.10
C GLU A 50 -34.50 15.68 -13.35
N GLU A 51 -33.80 16.03 -14.44
CA GLU A 51 -33.84 15.27 -15.69
C GLU A 51 -33.23 13.87 -15.52
N LEU A 52 -32.09 13.77 -14.82
CA LEU A 52 -31.46 12.49 -14.51
C LEU A 52 -32.38 11.58 -13.68
N GLN A 53 -33.06 12.16 -12.68
CA GLN A 53 -34.03 11.45 -11.86
C GLN A 53 -35.23 10.95 -12.70
N GLU A 54 -35.76 11.77 -13.60
CA GLU A 54 -36.83 11.38 -14.53
C GLU A 54 -36.41 10.28 -15.51
N GLN A 55 -35.14 10.31 -15.95
CA GLN A 55 -34.53 9.27 -16.79
C GLN A 55 -34.21 7.98 -16.02
N GLY A 56 -34.43 7.95 -14.70
CA GLY A 56 -34.22 6.78 -13.85
C GLY A 56 -32.77 6.53 -13.47
N TRP A 57 -31.91 7.55 -13.49
CA TRP A 57 -30.57 7.46 -12.91
C TRP A 57 -30.65 7.30 -11.39
N VAL A 58 -29.64 6.64 -10.83
CA VAL A 58 -29.55 6.40 -9.38
C VAL A 58 -28.57 7.39 -8.77
N ALA A 59 -29.03 8.12 -7.74
CA ALA A 59 -28.17 9.00 -6.98
C ALA A 59 -27.14 8.19 -6.16
N ILE A 60 -25.88 8.59 -6.21
CA ILE A 60 -24.80 7.99 -5.43
C ILE A 60 -24.76 8.70 -4.07
N GLU A 61 -25.12 7.98 -3.01
CA GLU A 61 -25.02 8.48 -1.64
C GLU A 61 -23.58 8.41 -1.13
N GLN A 62 -23.07 9.52 -0.61
CA GLN A 62 -21.70 9.61 -0.13
C GLN A 62 -21.45 8.67 1.06
N THR A 63 -20.27 8.04 1.06
CA THR A 63 -19.82 7.20 2.16
C THR A 63 -19.55 8.03 3.42
N GLY A 64 -19.89 7.47 4.57
CA GLY A 64 -19.70 8.11 5.87
C GLY A 64 -18.24 8.48 6.14
N SER A 65 -18.03 9.49 6.99
CA SER A 65 -16.67 9.83 7.46
C SER A 65 -16.05 8.77 8.36
N ARG A 66 -16.84 7.75 8.76
CA ARG A 66 -16.41 6.65 9.62
C ARG A 66 -15.58 5.63 8.84
N GLU A 67 -16.00 5.17 7.66
CA GLU A 67 -15.22 4.20 6.88
C GLU A 67 -13.85 4.77 6.53
N GLY A 68 -13.80 6.01 6.02
CA GLY A 68 -12.53 6.66 5.69
C GLY A 68 -11.62 6.88 6.91
N TYR A 69 -12.19 7.06 8.12
CA TYR A 69 -11.38 7.12 9.35
C TYR A 69 -10.85 5.75 9.75
N GLN A 70 -11.68 4.71 9.64
CA GLN A 70 -11.28 3.34 9.92
C GLN A 70 -10.16 2.89 8.98
N ASP A 71 -10.24 3.23 7.68
CA ASP A 71 -9.18 2.95 6.72
C ASP A 71 -7.85 3.59 7.14
N MET A 72 -7.87 4.86 7.55
CA MET A 72 -6.65 5.52 8.03
C MET A 72 -6.10 4.86 9.31
N ALA A 73 -6.98 4.43 10.22
CA ALA A 73 -6.58 3.78 11.47
C ALA A 73 -5.97 2.39 11.23
N ASP A 74 -6.65 1.56 10.43
CA ASP A 74 -6.18 0.23 10.05
C ASP A 74 -4.85 0.31 9.30
N PHE A 75 -4.76 1.23 8.34
CA PHE A 75 -3.51 1.48 7.61
C PHE A 75 -2.39 1.89 8.57
N THR A 76 -2.64 2.87 9.45
CA THR A 76 -1.64 3.36 10.42
C THR A 76 -1.12 2.24 11.33
N ALA A 77 -2.01 1.36 11.79
CA ALA A 77 -1.64 0.19 12.59
C ALA A 77 -0.72 -0.78 11.81
N GLY A 78 -0.81 -0.78 10.49
CA GLY A 78 -0.01 -1.58 9.57
C GLY A 78 1.12 -0.85 8.86
N VAL A 79 1.59 0.31 9.32
CA VAL A 79 2.76 1.00 8.73
C VAL A 79 4.05 0.51 9.39
N GLN A 80 5.00 -0.04 8.62
CA GLN A 80 6.30 -0.48 9.17
C GLN A 80 7.21 0.69 9.53
N HIS A 81 7.16 1.77 8.75
CA HIS A 81 8.06 2.89 8.94
C HIS A 81 7.75 3.56 10.29
N ARG A 82 8.51 3.21 11.33
CA ARG A 82 8.22 3.60 12.73
C ARG A 82 7.93 5.08 12.91
N ARG A 83 8.76 5.96 12.33
CA ARG A 83 8.52 7.41 12.37
C ARG A 83 7.22 7.82 11.66
N ALA A 84 6.91 7.26 10.50
CA ALA A 84 5.67 7.52 9.80
C ALA A 84 4.47 7.01 10.60
N ALA A 85 4.53 5.78 11.13
CA ALA A 85 3.49 5.21 11.99
C ALA A 85 3.21 6.09 13.22
N GLU A 86 4.25 6.52 13.94
CA GLU A 86 4.11 7.42 15.09
C GLU A 86 3.50 8.79 14.72
N LEU A 87 3.86 9.35 13.55
CA LEU A 87 3.32 10.63 13.09
C LEU A 87 1.88 10.51 12.57
N LEU A 88 1.56 9.43 11.87
CA LEU A 88 0.21 9.14 11.37
C LEU A 88 -0.74 8.87 12.54
N ASP A 89 -0.33 8.11 13.55
CA ASP A 89 -1.12 7.88 14.76
C ASP A 89 -1.47 9.20 15.48
N ARG A 90 -0.48 10.08 15.65
CA ARG A 90 -0.71 11.44 16.17
C ARG A 90 -1.63 12.25 15.27
N ALA A 91 -1.49 12.11 13.95
CA ALA A 91 -2.33 12.83 13.00
C ALA A 91 -3.81 12.45 13.13
N LEU A 92 -4.13 11.21 13.49
CA LEU A 92 -5.49 10.72 13.67
C LEU A 92 -6.23 11.27 14.89
N ASN A 93 -5.51 11.92 15.82
CA ASN A 93 -6.08 12.43 17.05
C ASN A 93 -6.70 13.83 16.89
N GLY A 94 -8.03 13.94 17.04
CA GLY A 94 -8.76 15.22 17.12
C GLY A 94 -9.17 15.84 15.77
N ARG A 95 -9.83 17.01 15.82
CA ARG A 95 -10.43 17.68 14.63
C ARG A 95 -9.40 17.91 13.52
N GLY A 96 -9.73 17.54 12.28
CA GLY A 96 -8.86 17.70 11.11
C GLY A 96 -7.91 16.53 10.85
N ALA A 97 -8.23 15.33 11.37
CA ALA A 97 -7.45 14.11 11.19
C ALA A 97 -7.11 13.81 9.73
N PHE A 98 -8.11 13.79 8.83
CA PHE A 98 -7.91 13.56 7.40
C PHE A 98 -6.86 14.47 6.76
N ARG A 99 -6.92 15.77 7.03
CA ARG A 99 -5.95 16.73 6.48
C ARG A 99 -4.55 16.50 7.05
N ARG A 100 -4.43 16.29 8.36
CA ARG A 100 -3.12 16.03 8.98
C ARG A 100 -2.52 14.73 8.48
N PHE A 101 -3.32 13.67 8.39
CA PHE A 101 -2.90 12.37 7.88
C PHE A 101 -2.34 12.50 6.46
N LYS A 102 -3.11 13.11 5.55
CA LYS A 102 -2.64 13.42 4.18
C LYS A 102 -1.38 14.28 4.17
N ASN A 103 -1.30 15.27 5.06
CA ASN A 103 -0.10 16.12 5.17
C ASN A 103 1.13 15.32 5.59
N THR A 104 0.99 14.44 6.58
CA THR A 104 2.07 13.57 7.07
C THR A 104 2.55 12.62 5.96
N LEU A 105 1.65 12.10 5.12
CA LEU A 105 2.04 11.26 3.99
C LEU A 105 2.95 11.96 2.98
N PHE A 106 2.92 13.29 2.84
CA PHE A 106 3.87 13.98 1.95
C PHE A 106 5.32 13.93 2.46
N GLU A 107 5.54 13.65 3.74
CA GLU A 107 6.87 13.46 4.31
C GLU A 107 7.43 12.06 4.02
N PHE A 108 6.58 11.11 3.59
CA PHE A 108 6.91 9.70 3.36
C PHE A 108 6.29 9.21 2.05
N PRO A 109 6.87 9.53 0.88
CA PRO A 109 6.32 9.18 -0.44
C PRO A 109 5.93 7.71 -0.59
N GLU A 110 6.63 6.82 0.07
CA GLU A 110 6.46 5.37 -0.05
C GLU A 110 5.32 4.85 0.80
N VAL A 111 5.19 5.38 2.01
CA VAL A 111 4.03 5.15 2.89
C VAL A 111 2.78 5.74 2.24
N ARG A 112 2.92 6.87 1.52
CA ARG A 112 1.83 7.45 0.74
C ARG A 112 1.38 6.53 -0.40
N ASP A 113 2.29 5.93 -1.15
CA ASP A 113 1.95 5.01 -2.22
C ASP A 113 1.31 3.72 -1.68
N GLN A 114 1.79 3.22 -0.54
CA GLN A 114 1.15 2.13 0.20
C GLN A 114 -0.28 2.50 0.63
N TRP A 115 -0.46 3.72 1.17
CA TRP A 115 -1.78 4.23 1.55
C TRP A 115 -2.73 4.28 0.35
N PHE A 116 -2.26 4.80 -0.81
CA PHE A 116 -3.10 4.87 -1.99
C PHE A 116 -3.54 3.47 -2.44
N ARG A 117 -2.63 2.49 -2.55
CA ARG A 117 -2.99 1.10 -2.89
C ARG A 117 -3.98 0.50 -1.88
N PHE A 118 -3.76 0.73 -0.58
CA PHE A 118 -4.62 0.23 0.49
C PHE A 118 -6.04 0.80 0.37
N ARG A 119 -6.15 2.14 0.28
CA ARG A 119 -7.42 2.85 0.13
C ARG A 119 -8.14 2.43 -1.15
N ASP A 120 -7.42 2.35 -2.25
CA ASP A 120 -7.93 2.01 -3.58
C ASP A 120 -8.57 0.62 -3.64
N ALA A 121 -7.94 -0.37 -3.02
CA ALA A 121 -8.49 -1.72 -2.96
C ALA A 121 -9.80 -1.74 -2.16
N ARG A 122 -9.81 -1.13 -0.96
CA ARG A 122 -11.01 -1.03 -0.13
C ARG A 122 -12.13 -0.20 -0.77
N ALA A 123 -11.78 0.89 -1.44
CA ALA A 123 -12.76 1.75 -2.11
C ALA A 123 -13.43 1.03 -3.28
N ARG A 124 -12.69 0.23 -4.06
CA ARG A 124 -13.27 -0.61 -5.12
C ARG A 124 -14.19 -1.71 -4.57
N ARG A 125 -13.84 -2.32 -3.43
CA ARG A 125 -14.75 -3.26 -2.73
C ARG A 125 -16.04 -2.56 -2.30
N ARG A 126 -15.93 -1.40 -1.64
CA ARG A 126 -17.09 -0.60 -1.24
C ARG A 126 -17.96 -0.18 -2.43
N ALA A 127 -17.35 0.12 -3.58
CA ALA A 127 -18.08 0.41 -4.81
C ALA A 127 -18.89 -0.79 -5.30
N LEU A 128 -18.33 -2.01 -5.23
CA LEU A 128 -19.05 -3.24 -5.55
C LEU A 128 -20.17 -3.53 -4.56
N ASP A 129 -19.91 -3.37 -3.26
CA ASP A 129 -20.91 -3.51 -2.20
C ASP A 129 -22.08 -2.53 -2.42
N TRP A 130 -21.77 -1.27 -2.73
CA TRP A 130 -22.78 -0.24 -3.03
C TRP A 130 -23.61 -0.59 -4.27
N LEU A 131 -22.98 -1.08 -5.36
CA LEU A 131 -23.72 -1.51 -6.55
C LEU A 131 -24.69 -2.66 -6.22
N ALA A 132 -24.29 -3.60 -5.36
CA ALA A 132 -25.13 -4.72 -4.95
C ALA A 132 -26.29 -4.24 -4.06
N ASP A 133 -26.00 -3.38 -3.07
CA ASP A 133 -26.99 -2.80 -2.16
C ASP A 133 -28.01 -1.92 -2.89
N ALA A 134 -27.57 -1.19 -3.92
CA ALA A 134 -28.43 -0.42 -4.81
C ALA A 134 -29.26 -1.29 -5.77
N GLY A 135 -29.05 -2.61 -5.78
CA GLY A 135 -29.73 -3.56 -6.68
C GLY A 135 -29.32 -3.41 -8.14
N LEU A 136 -28.17 -2.77 -8.40
CA LEU A 136 -27.67 -2.50 -9.75
C LEU A 136 -26.96 -3.70 -10.35
N VAL A 137 -26.24 -4.46 -9.51
CA VAL A 137 -25.56 -5.71 -9.89
C VAL A 137 -26.08 -6.88 -9.05
N ASP A 138 -25.84 -8.10 -9.54
CA ASP A 138 -26.12 -9.31 -8.76
C ASP A 138 -25.13 -9.42 -7.58
N PRO A 139 -25.59 -9.73 -6.34
CA PRO A 139 -24.69 -9.86 -5.19
C PRO A 139 -23.59 -10.92 -5.36
N GLU A 140 -23.88 -12.05 -6.02
CA GLU A 140 -22.88 -13.10 -6.26
C GLU A 140 -21.84 -12.62 -7.28
N ALA A 141 -22.27 -11.90 -8.32
CA ALA A 141 -21.36 -11.29 -9.29
C ALA A 141 -20.48 -10.20 -8.64
N ALA A 142 -21.04 -9.40 -7.72
CA ALA A 142 -20.29 -8.40 -6.96
C ALA A 142 -19.25 -9.06 -6.05
N GLU A 143 -19.60 -10.14 -5.35
CA GLU A 143 -18.67 -10.90 -4.50
C GLU A 143 -17.53 -11.52 -5.32
N GLN A 144 -17.84 -12.10 -6.48
CA GLN A 144 -16.83 -12.63 -7.40
C GLN A 144 -15.90 -11.54 -7.93
N ALA A 145 -16.43 -10.37 -8.30
CA ALA A 145 -15.61 -9.23 -8.70
C ALA A 145 -14.75 -8.70 -7.54
N ALA A 146 -15.29 -8.69 -6.31
CA ALA A 146 -14.59 -8.25 -5.11
C ALA A 146 -13.41 -9.18 -4.75
N ALA A 147 -13.41 -10.44 -5.19
CA ALA A 147 -12.27 -11.33 -5.04
C ALA A 147 -11.02 -10.85 -5.83
N GLY A 148 -11.21 -10.05 -6.89
CA GLY A 148 -10.14 -9.37 -7.61
C GLY A 148 -9.51 -8.20 -6.85
N TYR A 149 -10.18 -7.73 -5.79
CA TYR A 149 -9.74 -6.65 -4.91
C TYR A 149 -9.75 -7.17 -3.47
N PRO A 150 -8.81 -8.03 -3.07
CA PRO A 150 -8.77 -8.52 -1.69
C PRO A 150 -8.68 -7.34 -0.72
N ASP A 151 -9.35 -7.43 0.43
CA ASP A 151 -9.14 -6.46 1.51
C ASP A 151 -7.66 -6.54 1.91
N PRO A 152 -6.86 -5.50 1.64
CA PRO A 152 -5.46 -5.54 2.00
C PRO A 152 -5.38 -5.64 3.51
N ALA A 153 -4.92 -6.79 4.01
CA ALA A 153 -4.56 -6.87 5.40
C ALA A 153 -3.52 -5.75 5.65
N PRO A 154 -3.59 -5.01 6.77
CA PRO A 154 -2.52 -4.11 7.19
C PRO A 154 -1.25 -4.90 7.60
N GLU A 155 -1.02 -6.07 6.98
CA GLU A 155 0.10 -6.99 7.19
C GLU A 155 1.36 -6.44 6.53
N ASN A 156 1.91 -5.46 7.23
CA ASN A 156 3.26 -5.39 7.74
C ASN A 156 4.02 -6.76 7.82
N GLU A 157 4.44 -7.33 6.69
CA GLU A 157 5.68 -8.10 6.70
C GLU A 157 6.81 -7.08 6.89
N ASP A 158 7.52 -7.10 8.03
CA ASP A 158 8.76 -6.36 8.20
C ASP A 158 9.71 -6.95 7.16
N LEU A 159 9.70 -6.41 5.95
CA LEU A 159 10.37 -7.00 4.80
C LEU A 159 11.84 -7.30 5.12
N PRO A 160 12.62 -6.37 5.72
CA PRO A 160 13.93 -6.71 6.26
C PRO A 160 13.94 -7.93 7.19
N ALA A 161 13.10 -7.95 8.23
CA ALA A 161 13.08 -9.06 9.19
C ALA A 161 12.57 -10.38 8.60
N ALA A 162 11.64 -10.34 7.66
CA ALA A 162 11.07 -11.50 7.01
C ALA A 162 12.04 -12.14 6.02
N VAL A 163 12.69 -11.32 5.19
CA VAL A 163 13.79 -11.76 4.34
C VAL A 163 14.89 -12.34 5.23
N ALA A 164 15.27 -11.66 6.32
CA ALA A 164 16.29 -12.17 7.26
C ALA A 164 15.89 -13.50 7.91
N ALA A 165 14.61 -13.69 8.28
CA ALA A 165 14.11 -14.93 8.87
C ALA A 165 14.12 -16.10 7.86
N GLU A 166 13.75 -15.84 6.60
CA GLU A 166 13.79 -16.86 5.57
C GLU A 166 15.24 -17.23 5.20
N LEU A 167 16.14 -16.25 5.07
CA LEU A 167 17.56 -16.48 4.85
C LEU A 167 18.20 -17.26 6.01
N ALA A 168 17.80 -16.97 7.25
CA ALA A 168 18.26 -17.74 8.41
C ALA A 168 17.78 -19.19 8.39
N THR A 169 16.58 -19.43 7.88
CA THR A 169 16.06 -20.79 7.68
C THR A 169 16.82 -21.51 6.56
N HIS A 170 17.17 -20.80 5.47
CA HIS A 170 17.94 -21.34 4.36
C HIS A 170 19.35 -21.77 4.76
N TYR A 171 20.08 -20.92 5.50
CA TYR A 171 21.47 -21.15 5.85
C TYR A 171 21.68 -21.93 7.15
N GLY A 172 20.71 -21.93 8.06
CA GLY A 172 20.82 -22.58 9.36
C GLY A 172 22.05 -22.09 10.14
N ASP A 173 22.83 -23.04 10.66
CA ASP A 173 24.00 -22.74 11.50
C ASP A 173 25.13 -22.00 10.77
N ARG A 174 25.17 -22.05 9.42
CA ARG A 174 26.19 -21.35 8.62
C ARG A 174 26.03 -19.83 8.64
N LEU A 175 24.85 -19.32 9.00
CA LEU A 175 24.56 -17.89 9.05
C LEU A 175 24.75 -17.37 10.48
N HIS A 176 25.78 -16.55 10.66
CA HIS A 176 26.08 -15.97 11.95
C HIS A 176 25.18 -14.76 12.27
N GLN A 177 24.93 -13.90 11.29
CA GLN A 177 24.07 -12.72 11.43
C GLN A 177 23.61 -12.17 10.08
N VAL A 178 22.47 -11.47 10.09
CA VAL A 178 22.00 -10.66 8.96
C VAL A 178 22.02 -9.20 9.36
N LEU A 179 22.67 -8.37 8.56
CA LEU A 179 22.74 -6.93 8.81
C LEU A 179 22.03 -6.17 7.69
N LEU A 180 21.19 -5.23 8.07
CA LEU A 180 20.60 -4.23 7.18
C LEU A 180 21.60 -3.11 6.95
N VAL A 181 21.82 -2.72 5.70
CA VAL A 181 22.68 -1.60 5.32
C VAL A 181 21.97 -0.66 4.34
N GLY A 182 22.60 0.48 4.03
CA GLY A 182 22.02 1.45 3.10
C GLY A 182 20.86 2.25 3.68
N PRO A 183 20.03 2.89 2.82
CA PRO A 183 18.96 3.80 3.24
C PRO A 183 17.98 3.19 4.25
N TRP A 184 17.69 1.89 4.11
CA TRP A 184 16.81 1.17 5.02
C TRP A 184 17.37 1.05 6.45
N ALA A 185 18.70 0.99 6.60
CA ALA A 185 19.35 0.96 7.91
C ALA A 185 19.31 2.31 8.64
N SER A 186 19.36 3.43 7.90
CA SER A 186 19.25 4.78 8.46
C SER A 186 17.80 5.23 8.69
N GLY A 187 16.81 4.42 8.28
CA GLY A 187 15.40 4.79 8.32
C GLY A 187 14.99 5.81 7.25
N GLU A 188 15.81 5.98 6.21
CA GLU A 188 15.55 6.80 5.02
C GLU A 188 15.17 5.93 3.79
N GLY A 189 14.99 4.62 4.01
CA GLY A 189 14.69 3.64 2.96
C GLY A 189 13.32 3.83 2.34
N SER A 190 13.26 3.63 1.03
CA SER A 190 12.08 3.80 0.20
C SER A 190 11.81 2.62 -0.75
N VAL A 191 10.63 2.55 -1.38
CA VAL A 191 10.36 1.58 -2.46
C VAL A 191 11.23 1.78 -3.68
N GLU A 192 11.77 2.99 -3.85
CA GLU A 192 12.77 3.30 -4.89
C GLU A 192 14.19 2.90 -4.47
N SER A 193 14.42 2.64 -3.17
CA SER A 193 15.70 2.24 -2.62
C SER A 193 15.80 0.72 -2.52
N GLU A 194 16.94 0.17 -2.92
CA GLU A 194 17.24 -1.25 -2.71
C GLU A 194 17.31 -1.57 -1.22
N LEU A 195 16.77 -2.73 -0.85
CA LEU A 195 16.92 -3.33 0.48
C LEU A 195 18.22 -4.13 0.51
N ASP A 196 19.29 -3.52 0.99
CA ASP A 196 20.62 -4.14 1.05
C ASP A 196 20.85 -4.91 2.35
N LEU A 197 21.18 -6.20 2.23
CA LEU A 197 21.47 -7.09 3.35
C LEU A 197 22.89 -7.65 3.29
N LEU A 198 23.66 -7.53 4.36
CA LEU A 198 24.90 -8.30 4.53
C LEU A 198 24.60 -9.65 5.17
N LEU A 199 25.03 -10.72 4.51
CA LEU A 199 24.91 -12.09 5.01
C LEU A 199 26.25 -12.50 5.59
N VAL A 200 26.35 -12.59 6.91
CA VAL A 200 27.61 -12.94 7.57
C VAL A 200 27.64 -14.44 7.79
N LEU A 201 28.46 -15.12 6.99
CA LEU A 201 28.59 -16.57 6.99
C LEU A 201 29.87 -17.02 7.71
N ASP A 202 29.86 -18.26 8.21
CA ASP A 202 31.04 -18.91 8.79
C ASP A 202 32.15 -19.09 7.76
N ASP A 203 31.77 -19.55 6.58
CA ASP A 203 32.63 -19.76 5.42
C ASP A 203 32.00 -19.19 4.14
N LEU A 204 32.85 -18.84 3.19
CA LEU A 204 32.43 -18.31 1.90
C LEU A 204 33.36 -18.82 0.81
N GLU A 205 32.95 -19.88 0.11
CA GLU A 205 33.71 -20.39 -1.04
C GLU A 205 33.59 -19.47 -2.25
N SER A 206 32.37 -18.99 -2.53
CA SER A 206 32.10 -18.10 -3.66
C SER A 206 30.93 -17.17 -3.38
N PRO A 207 31.13 -15.83 -3.36
CA PRO A 207 30.03 -14.87 -3.25
C PRO A 207 28.95 -15.08 -4.32
N TRP A 208 29.35 -15.37 -5.55
CA TRP A 208 28.43 -15.65 -6.66
C TRP A 208 27.70 -16.99 -6.52
N GLY A 209 28.33 -17.97 -5.88
CA GLY A 209 27.69 -19.25 -5.55
C GLY A 209 26.58 -19.04 -4.53
N GLU A 210 26.87 -18.29 -3.47
CA GLU A 210 25.89 -17.98 -2.42
C GLU A 210 24.73 -17.14 -2.93
N LEU A 211 24.98 -16.12 -3.76
CA LEU A 211 23.93 -15.32 -4.38
C LEU A 211 22.95 -16.17 -5.21
N ARG A 212 23.46 -17.12 -6.00
CA ARG A 212 22.60 -18.05 -6.76
C ARG A 212 21.78 -18.97 -5.86
N ALA A 213 22.30 -19.34 -4.68
CA ALA A 213 21.58 -20.20 -3.75
C ALA A 213 20.33 -19.50 -3.16
N VAL A 214 20.42 -18.19 -2.93
CA VAL A 214 19.32 -17.40 -2.33
C VAL A 214 18.51 -16.59 -3.33
N GLU A 215 18.87 -16.59 -4.62
CA GLU A 215 18.20 -15.82 -5.68
C GLU A 215 16.67 -15.99 -5.66
N SER A 216 16.18 -17.22 -5.50
CA SER A 216 14.74 -17.50 -5.45
C SER A 216 14.02 -16.89 -4.24
N VAL A 217 14.72 -16.73 -3.11
CA VAL A 217 14.19 -16.08 -1.90
C VAL A 217 14.12 -14.58 -2.13
N LEU A 218 15.23 -13.97 -2.59
CA LEU A 218 15.32 -12.53 -2.85
C LEU A 218 14.29 -12.10 -3.90
N TRP A 219 14.21 -12.82 -5.02
CA TRP A 219 13.28 -12.51 -6.12
C TRP A 219 11.81 -12.55 -5.66
N ARG A 220 11.42 -13.57 -4.88
CA ARG A 220 10.05 -13.69 -4.39
C ARG A 220 9.66 -12.52 -3.49
N HIS A 221 10.57 -12.08 -2.62
CA HIS A 221 10.35 -10.92 -1.76
C HIS A 221 10.32 -9.62 -2.57
N THR A 222 11.14 -9.50 -3.62
CA THR A 222 11.08 -8.38 -4.56
C THR A 222 9.75 -8.32 -5.31
N GLU A 223 9.28 -9.43 -5.88
CA GLU A 223 7.99 -9.46 -6.58
C GLU A 223 6.81 -9.10 -5.68
N ARG A 224 6.81 -9.61 -4.44
CA ARG A 224 5.73 -9.38 -3.48
C ARG A 224 5.70 -7.95 -2.96
N SER A 225 6.87 -7.36 -2.70
CA SER A 225 6.97 -6.03 -2.09
C SER A 225 7.07 -4.89 -3.10
N GLY A 226 7.53 -5.17 -4.32
CA GLY A 226 7.96 -4.17 -5.29
C GLY A 226 9.29 -3.49 -4.95
N ILE A 227 10.01 -3.97 -3.93
CA ILE A 227 11.29 -3.43 -3.46
C ILE A 227 12.40 -4.38 -3.92
N THR A 228 13.42 -3.86 -4.60
CA THR A 228 14.59 -4.67 -4.97
C THR A 228 15.31 -5.12 -3.71
N VAL A 229 15.43 -6.43 -3.48
CA VAL A 229 16.11 -7.01 -2.33
C VAL A 229 17.48 -7.52 -2.76
N CYS A 230 18.53 -6.94 -2.20
CA CYS A 230 19.92 -7.25 -2.50
C CYS A 230 20.58 -7.90 -1.29
N ALA A 231 21.45 -8.88 -1.53
CA ALA A 231 22.22 -9.54 -0.48
C ALA A 231 23.71 -9.54 -0.82
N TYR A 232 24.57 -9.47 0.20
CA TYR A 232 26.02 -9.45 0.04
C TYR A 232 26.65 -10.43 1.03
N PRO A 233 26.99 -11.64 0.57
CA PRO A 233 27.67 -12.63 1.41
C PRO A 233 29.08 -12.17 1.79
N VAL A 234 29.38 -12.20 3.08
CA VAL A 234 30.70 -11.92 3.65
C VAL A 234 31.00 -12.90 4.79
N THR A 235 32.27 -13.15 5.05
CA THR A 235 32.67 -13.94 6.23
C THR A 235 32.73 -13.06 7.48
N GLN A 236 32.64 -13.69 8.65
CA GLN A 236 32.90 -12.99 9.92
C GLN A 236 34.30 -12.34 9.97
N ALA A 237 35.30 -12.97 9.35
CA ALA A 237 36.66 -12.46 9.27
C ALA A 237 36.73 -11.15 8.45
N GLN A 238 36.11 -11.13 7.27
CA GLN A 238 36.02 -9.94 6.41
C GLN A 238 35.30 -8.80 7.11
N LEU A 239 34.19 -9.07 7.80
CA LEU A 239 33.45 -8.04 8.52
C LEU A 239 34.24 -7.50 9.74
N SER A 240 34.99 -8.37 10.43
CA SER A 240 35.77 -7.98 11.61
C SER A 240 36.95 -7.07 11.24
N ARG A 241 37.57 -7.28 10.07
CA ARG A 241 38.68 -6.49 9.55
C ARG A 241 38.44 -6.16 8.06
N PRO A 242 37.55 -5.20 7.76
CA PRO A 242 37.19 -4.89 6.39
C PRO A 242 38.33 -4.12 5.71
N GLU A 243 38.82 -4.66 4.60
CA GLU A 243 39.79 -3.99 3.73
C GLU A 243 39.09 -3.22 2.60
N GLU A 244 37.89 -3.64 2.23
CA GLU A 244 37.13 -3.04 1.15
C GLU A 244 36.36 -1.79 1.63
N PRO A 245 36.50 -0.62 0.97
CA PRO A 245 35.89 0.63 1.42
C PRO A 245 34.37 0.58 1.59
N TRP A 246 33.67 -0.18 0.73
CA TRP A 246 32.22 -0.34 0.84
C TRP A 246 31.83 -1.13 2.10
N LEU A 247 32.61 -2.16 2.48
CA LEU A 247 32.34 -2.96 3.67
C LEU A 247 32.70 -2.22 4.96
N VAL A 248 33.72 -1.34 4.92
CA VAL A 248 34.02 -0.41 6.02
C VAL A 248 32.82 0.48 6.31
N ARG A 249 32.23 1.07 5.27
CA ARG A 249 31.03 1.92 5.40
C ARG A 249 29.81 1.12 5.85
N ALA A 250 29.55 0.00 5.20
CA ALA A 250 28.43 -0.88 5.50
C ALA A 250 28.45 -1.32 6.96
N ARG A 251 29.63 -1.70 7.50
CA ARG A 251 29.79 -2.04 8.92
C ARG A 251 29.48 -0.88 9.87
N ALA A 252 29.84 0.35 9.51
CA ALA A 252 29.64 1.52 10.37
C ALA A 252 28.16 1.92 10.49
N GLU A 253 27.38 1.67 9.44
CA GLU A 253 25.97 2.06 9.31
C GLU A 253 25.00 0.88 9.56
N ALA A 254 25.51 -0.34 9.70
CA ALA A 254 24.72 -1.56 9.79
C ALA A 254 23.80 -1.62 11.01
N VAL A 255 22.55 -2.05 10.78
CA VAL A 255 21.59 -2.43 11.82
C VAL A 255 21.43 -3.95 11.82
N ARG A 256 21.62 -4.59 12.99
CA ARG A 256 21.48 -6.04 13.11
C ARG A 256 20.01 -6.45 13.11
N LEU A 257 19.63 -7.35 12.20
CA LEU A 257 18.29 -7.94 12.12
C LEU A 257 18.22 -9.30 12.83
N ARG A 258 19.31 -10.08 12.76
CA ARG A 258 19.44 -11.39 13.40
C ARG A 258 20.89 -11.67 13.77
#